data_AF-A0A9D1DTD7-F1
#
_entry.id   AF-A0A9D1DTD7-F1
#
_cell.length_a   1.000
_cell.length_b   1.000
_cell.length_c   1.000
_cell.angle_alpha   90.00
_cell.angle_beta   90.00
_cell.angle_gamma   90.00
#
_symmetry.space_group_name_H-M   'P 1'
#
loop_
_entity.id
_entity.type
_entity.pdbx_description
1 polymer ?
#
loop_
_entity_poly.entity_id
_entity_poly.type
_entity_poly.pdbx_seq_one_letter_code
_entity_poly.pdbx_strand_id
1 'polypeptide(L)'
;MIKIIKEEIEIEESLELRLKIICNFCNTAPTIINGSIRRVEHTNLTYIEPHRIIINDNLYLAFNYSNEIYINNLGKKLKLSELENYIRQAYILSKREKLNLFKLIFL
;
A
#
# COMPACT_ATOMS: atom_id res chain seq x y z
N MET A 1 -23.41 -17.65 16.78
CA MET A 1 -22.15 -17.57 16.02
C MET A 1 -22.26 -16.38 15.08
N ILE A 2 -21.33 -15.42 15.14
CA ILE A 2 -21.37 -14.24 14.26
C ILE A 2 -20.94 -14.69 12.85
N LYS A 3 -21.76 -14.41 11.84
CA LYS A 3 -21.45 -14.68 10.43
C LYS A 3 -21.00 -13.39 9.75
N ILE A 4 -19.91 -13.48 9.00
CA ILE A 4 -19.35 -12.36 8.23
C ILE A 4 -19.42 -12.74 6.75
N ILE A 5 -20.11 -11.91 5.96
CA ILE A 5 -20.16 -12.01 4.51
C ILE A 5 -19.01 -11.16 3.94
N LYS A 6 -18.29 -11.71 2.96
CA LYS A 6 -17.16 -11.04 2.28
C LYS A 6 -17.48 -10.93 0.79
N GLU A 7 -17.39 -9.72 0.27
CA GLU A 7 -17.56 -9.40 -1.15
C GLU A 7 -16.32 -8.63 -1.62
N GLU A 8 -15.64 -9.12 -2.65
CA GLU A 8 -14.45 -8.45 -3.20
C GLU A 8 -14.83 -7.13 -3.89
N ILE A 9 -13.98 -6.12 -3.78
CA ILE A 9 -14.12 -4.84 -4.49
C ILE A 9 -12.94 -4.69 -5.42
N GLU A 10 -13.19 -4.45 -6.70
CA GLU A 10 -12.13 -4.14 -7.65
C GLU A 10 -11.53 -2.76 -7.37
N ILE A 11 -10.22 -2.63 -7.60
CA ILE A 11 -9.56 -1.34 -7.56
C ILE A 11 -10.07 -0.47 -8.71
N GLU A 12 -10.27 0.82 -8.43
CA GLU A 12 -10.64 1.77 -9.47
C GLU A 12 -9.51 1.95 -10.48
N GLU A 13 -9.83 1.90 -11.77
CA GLU A 13 -8.87 2.06 -12.86
C GLU A 13 -8.03 3.34 -12.73
N SER A 14 -8.64 4.44 -12.27
CA SER A 14 -7.97 5.72 -12.07
C SER A 14 -6.88 5.65 -10.98
N LEU A 15 -7.16 4.94 -9.88
CA LEU A 15 -6.21 4.72 -8.79
C LEU A 15 -5.10 3.78 -9.22
N GLU A 16 -5.46 2.68 -9.89
CA GLU A 16 -4.50 1.71 -10.43
C GLU A 16 -3.52 2.38 -11.41
N LEU A 17 -4.03 3.19 -12.34
CA LEU A 17 -3.22 3.91 -13.33
C LEU A 17 -2.27 4.90 -12.66
N ARG A 18 -2.74 5.67 -11.66
CA ARG A 18 -1.89 6.59 -10.88
C ARG A 18 -0.78 5.83 -10.14
N LEU A 19 -1.09 4.70 -9.52
CA LEU A 19 -0.11 3.86 -8.83
C LEU A 19 0.92 3.29 -9.80
N LYS A 20 0.50 2.77 -10.97
CA LYS A 20 1.41 2.28 -12.02
C LYS A 20 2.36 3.38 -12.50
N ILE A 21 1.85 4.59 -12.76
CA ILE A 21 2.67 5.74 -13.17
C ILE A 21 3.73 6.06 -12.10
N ILE A 22 3.32 6.19 -10.83
CA ILE A 22 4.24 6.49 -9.72
C ILE A 22 5.33 5.42 -9.60
N CYS A 23 4.94 4.14 -9.68
CA CYS A 23 5.88 3.02 -9.55
C CYS A 23 6.84 2.96 -10.74
N ASN A 24 6.38 3.27 -11.96
CA ASN A 24 7.23 3.39 -13.14
C ASN A 24 8.31 4.47 -12.96
N PHE A 25 7.99 5.64 -12.39
CA PHE A 25 8.98 6.68 -12.06
C PHE A 25 10.02 6.24 -11.00
N CYS A 26 9.68 5.22 -10.21
CA CYS A 26 10.56 4.63 -9.23
C CYS A 26 11.31 3.40 -9.75
N ASN A 27 11.12 2.99 -11.01
CA ASN A 27 11.60 1.73 -11.59
C ASN A 27 11.17 0.48 -10.79
N THR A 28 9.92 0.47 -10.35
CA THR A 28 9.32 -0.60 -9.53
C THR A 28 7.97 -1.01 -10.08
N ALA A 29 7.50 -2.22 -9.77
CA ALA A 29 6.18 -2.68 -10.13
C ALA A 29 5.31 -2.87 -8.86
N PRO A 30 4.09 -2.32 -8.81
CA PRO A 30 3.18 -2.57 -7.70
C PRO A 30 2.52 -3.94 -7.89
N THR A 31 2.42 -4.72 -6.82
CA THR A 31 1.48 -5.86 -6.75
C THR A 31 0.23 -5.40 -6.03
N ILE A 32 -0.92 -5.47 -6.69
CA ILE A 32 -2.20 -4.98 -6.15
C ILE A 32 -3.07 -6.18 -5.83
N ILE A 33 -3.60 -6.19 -4.61
CA ILE A 33 -4.58 -7.17 -4.13
C ILE A 33 -5.83 -6.39 -3.75
N ASN A 34 -6.93 -6.76 -4.36
CA ASN A 34 -8.23 -6.12 -4.14
C ASN A 34 -8.68 -6.22 -2.68
N GLY A 35 -9.33 -5.16 -2.24
CA GLY A 35 -10.03 -5.05 -0.97
C GLY A 35 -11.34 -5.81 -0.97
N SER A 36 -12.09 -5.68 0.12
CA SER A 36 -13.41 -6.30 0.22
C SER A 36 -14.35 -5.54 1.13
N ILE A 37 -15.65 -5.63 0.86
CA ILE A 37 -16.68 -5.26 1.81
C ILE A 37 -16.92 -6.46 2.71
N ARG A 38 -16.82 -6.24 4.03
CA ARG A 38 -17.15 -7.23 5.05
C ARG A 38 -18.38 -6.78 5.82
N ARG A 39 -19.42 -7.59 5.80
CA ARG A 39 -20.71 -7.30 6.45
C ARG A 39 -20.97 -8.31 7.55
N VAL A 40 -21.39 -7.84 8.71
CA VAL A 40 -21.87 -8.72 9.77
C VAL A 40 -23.35 -9.00 9.50
N GLU A 41 -23.67 -10.28 9.26
CA GLU A 41 -25.01 -10.73 8.90
C GLU A 41 -26.04 -10.27 9.96
N HIS A 42 -27.24 -9.85 9.53
CA HIS A 42 -28.32 -9.32 10.37
C HIS A 42 -28.02 -8.01 11.12
N THR A 43 -26.95 -7.30 10.75
CA THR A 43 -26.64 -5.97 11.29
C THR A 43 -26.30 -4.99 10.18
N ASN A 44 -26.29 -3.70 10.51
CA ASN A 44 -25.82 -2.65 9.59
C ASN A 44 -24.30 -2.42 9.68
N LEU A 45 -23.57 -3.27 10.41
CA LEU A 45 -22.12 -3.14 10.56
C LEU A 45 -21.43 -3.62 9.30
N THR A 46 -20.84 -2.66 8.59
CA THR A 46 -20.08 -2.88 7.36
C THR A 46 -18.68 -2.30 7.54
N TYR A 47 -17.68 -3.08 7.14
CA TYR A 47 -16.28 -2.70 7.14
C TYR A 47 -15.74 -2.79 5.72
N ILE A 48 -14.94 -1.79 5.32
CA ILE A 48 -14.24 -1.81 4.04
C ILE A 48 -12.80 -2.21 4.33
N GLU A 49 -12.43 -3.41 3.89
CA GLU A 49 -11.04 -3.84 3.85
C GLU A 49 -10.34 -3.12 2.68
N PRO A 50 -9.24 -2.39 2.94
CA PRO A 50 -8.54 -1.65 1.90
C PRO A 50 -7.85 -2.56 0.89
N HIS A 51 -7.59 -2.02 -0.29
CA HIS A 51 -6.68 -2.61 -1.26
C HIS A 51 -5.27 -2.68 -0.69
N ARG A 52 -4.58 -3.80 -0.90
CA ARG A 52 -3.18 -3.97 -0.49
C ARG A 52 -2.29 -3.78 -1.70
N ILE A 53 -1.36 -2.85 -1.60
CA ILE A 53 -0.43 -2.50 -2.65
C ILE A 53 0.97 -2.79 -2.13
N ILE A 54 1.68 -3.72 -2.74
CA ILE A 54 3.03 -4.11 -2.34
C ILE A 54 4.01 -3.49 -3.33
N ILE A 55 4.93 -2.65 -2.84
CA ILE A 55 5.97 -2.00 -3.63
C ILE A 55 7.30 -2.17 -2.88
N ASN A 56 8.29 -2.82 -3.51
CA ASN A 56 9.57 -3.16 -2.90
C ASN A 56 9.43 -3.80 -1.51
N ASP A 57 8.56 -4.82 -1.41
CA ASP A 57 8.23 -5.55 -0.17
C ASP A 57 7.58 -4.70 0.95
N ASN A 58 7.29 -3.42 0.69
CA ASN A 58 6.56 -2.57 1.62
C ASN A 58 5.07 -2.62 1.32
N LEU A 59 4.26 -2.73 2.38
CA LEU A 59 2.81 -2.77 2.30
C LEU A 59 2.23 -1.36 2.35
N TYR A 60 1.36 -1.06 1.40
CA TYR A 60 0.55 0.14 1.38
C TYR A 60 -0.93 -0.23 1.31
N LEU A 61 -1.78 0.58 1.93
CA LEU A 61 -3.24 0.38 1.92
C LEU A 61 -3.93 1.56 1.26
N ALA A 62 -4.83 1.29 0.32
CA ALA A 62 -5.57 2.33 -0.39
C ALA A 62 -7.07 2.03 -0.47
N PHE A 63 -7.85 3.08 -0.71
CA PHE A 63 -9.28 3.02 -0.93
C PHE A 63 -9.60 3.75 -2.24
N ASN A 64 -10.55 3.25 -3.03
CA ASN A 64 -10.88 3.81 -4.36
C ASN A 64 -11.15 5.33 -4.30
N TYR A 65 -11.93 5.78 -3.33
CA TYR A 65 -12.33 7.19 -3.20
C TYR A 65 -11.39 8.05 -2.34
N SER A 66 -10.15 7.60 -2.09
CA SER A 66 -9.20 8.30 -1.23
C SER A 66 -8.03 8.87 -2.03
N ASN A 67 -7.66 10.12 -1.72
CA ASN A 67 -6.41 10.74 -2.20
C ASN A 67 -5.21 10.43 -1.30
N GLU A 68 -5.43 9.67 -0.24
CA GLU A 68 -4.42 9.26 0.72
C GLU A 68 -4.14 7.76 0.61
N ILE A 69 -2.89 7.40 0.86
CA ILE A 69 -2.41 6.03 0.95
C ILE A 69 -1.76 5.82 2.32
N TYR A 70 -2.01 4.66 2.91
CA TYR A 70 -1.54 4.30 4.23
C TYR A 70 -0.29 3.43 4.15
N ILE A 71 0.63 3.57 5.11
CA ILE A 71 1.90 2.84 5.17
C ILE A 71 1.79 1.75 6.22
N ASN A 72 1.91 0.48 5.80
CA ASN A 72 1.86 -0.76 6.59
C ASN A 72 0.54 -1.01 7.34
N ASN A 73 -0.08 0.02 7.92
CA ASN A 73 -1.30 -0.03 8.70
C ASN A 73 -2.08 1.29 8.57
N LEU A 74 -3.28 1.35 9.16
CA LEU A 74 -4.17 2.51 9.08
C LEU A 74 -3.77 3.69 9.98
N GLY A 75 -2.66 3.61 10.71
CA GLY A 75 -2.19 4.66 11.64
C GLY A 75 -1.36 5.75 10.99
N LYS A 76 -0.67 5.46 9.88
CA LYS A 76 0.15 6.43 9.15
C LYS A 76 -0.29 6.51 7.69
N LYS A 77 -0.51 7.74 7.22
CA LYS A 77 -0.94 8.03 5.84
C LYS A 77 -0.14 9.17 5.22
N LEU A 78 -0.09 9.19 3.90
CA LEU A 78 0.44 10.28 3.09
C LEU A 78 -0.46 10.51 1.87
N LYS A 79 -0.35 11.67 1.23
CA LYS A 79 -1.08 11.94 -0.02
C LYS A 79 -0.48 11.12 -1.15
N LEU A 80 -1.30 10.62 -2.07
CA LEU A 80 -0.79 9.85 -3.22
C LEU A 80 0.26 10.62 -4.03
N SER A 81 0.16 11.95 -4.09
CA SER A 81 1.15 12.84 -4.73
C SER A 81 2.54 12.80 -4.08
N GLU A 82 2.64 12.41 -2.81
CA GLU A 82 3.89 12.35 -2.05
C GLU A 82 4.53 10.95 -2.10
N LEU A 83 3.82 9.96 -2.66
CA LEU A 83 4.22 8.55 -2.65
C LEU A 83 5.53 8.31 -3.41
N GLU A 84 5.72 8.96 -4.56
CA GLU A 84 6.96 8.84 -5.34
C GLU A 84 8.19 9.22 -4.50
N ASN A 85 8.12 10.39 -3.86
CA ASN A 85 9.19 10.90 -3.01
C ASN A 85 9.43 9.98 -1.81
N TYR A 86 8.37 9.45 -1.21
CA TYR A 86 8.46 8.52 -0.09
C TYR A 86 9.19 7.23 -0.47
N ILE A 87 8.81 6.61 -1.59
CA ILE A 87 9.44 5.37 -2.10
C ILE A 87 10.92 5.61 -2.41
N ARG A 88 11.26 6.73 -3.07
CA ARG A 88 12.66 7.08 -3.38
C ARG A 88 13.51 7.26 -2.13
N GLN A 89 13.00 7.97 -1.13
CA GLN A 89 13.71 8.17 0.15
C GLN A 89 13.94 6.83 0.86
N ALA A 90 12.92 5.97 0.94
CA ALA A 90 13.04 4.64 1.53
C ALA A 90 14.11 3.78 0.82
N TYR A 91 14.14 3.82 -0.52
CA TYR A 91 15.16 3.11 -1.31
C TYR A 91 16.58 3.60 -1.00
N ILE A 92 16.80 4.91 -0.94
CA ILE A 92 18.11 5.51 -0.62
C ILE A 92 18.57 5.10 0.79
N LEU A 93 17.67 5.17 1.78
CA LEU A 93 17.97 4.78 3.17
C LEU A 93 18.37 3.30 3.24
N SER A 94 17.61 2.41 2.59
CA SER A 94 17.93 0.99 2.57
C SER A 94 19.29 0.68 1.93
N LYS A 95 19.68 1.43 0.88
CA LYS A 95 20.98 1.28 0.23
C LYS A 95 22.12 1.75 1.12
N ARG A 96 21.91 2.84 1.86
CA ARG A 96 22.89 3.37 2.82
C ARG A 96 23.13 2.43 4.00
N GLU A 97 22.07 1.83 4.55
CA GLU A 97 22.17 0.84 5.62
C GLU A 97 22.96 -0.39 5.17
N LYS A 98 22.67 -0.93 3.98
CA LYS A 98 23.43 -2.05 3.41
C LYS A 98 24.92 -1.71 3.23
N LEU A 99 25.23 -0.50 2.77
CA LEU A 99 26.62 -0.05 2.60
C LEU A 99 27.35 0.08 3.94
N ASN A 100 26.66 0.61 4.97
CA ASN A 100 27.24 0.72 6.31
C ASN A 100 27.51 -0.64 6.93
N LEU A 101 26.57 -1.59 6.78
CA LEU A 101 26.75 -2.96 7.25
C LEU A 101 27.92 -3.66 6.54
N PHE A 102 28.03 -3.48 5.23
CA PHE A 102 29.16 -3.99 4.47
C PHE A 102 30.49 -3.44 5.01
N LYS A 103 30.59 -2.12 5.21
CA LYS A 103 31.80 -1.52 5.79
C LYS A 103 32.14 -2.10 7.17
N LEU A 104 31.14 -2.38 8.01
CA LEU A 104 31.34 -2.93 9.35
C LEU A 104 31.86 -4.39 9.34
N ILE A 105 31.50 -5.18 8.33
CA ILE A 105 31.90 -6.60 8.23
C ILE A 105 33.33 -6.74 7.67
N PHE A 106 33.78 -5.77 6.86
CA PHE A 106 35.08 -5.81 6.17
C PHE A 106 36.15 -4.90 6.80
N LEU A 107 35.87 -4.32 7.98
CA LEU A 107 36.81 -3.64 8.87
C LEU A 107 37.03 -4.49 10.12
#